data_AF-I1CK30-F1
#
_entry.id   AF-I1CK30-F1
#
_cell.length_a   1.000
_cell.length_b   1.000
_cell.length_c   1.000
_cell.angle_alpha   90.00
_cell.angle_beta   90.00
_cell.angle_gamma   90.00
#
_symmetry.space_group_name_H-M   'P 1'
#
loop_
_entity.id
_entity.type
_entity.pdbx_description
1 polymer ?
#
loop_
_entity_poly.entity_id
_entity_poly.type
_entity_poly.pdbx_seq_one_letter_code
_entity_poly.pdbx_strand_id
1 'polypeptide(L)'
;MGERLSCTIIAAVLKDRGIDSQLVVLNNIIHREFTTLDQSFYDYVAERLKQVIDDCGDRVPVLTGFFGNVPGSLLNSIGRGYTDLCAALAAVGLRSQEVQIWKEVDGIFTADPRKVKTARLLPVVTPEEAAELTYYGSEVIHPFTMEQVIRAEIPIRIKNVENPSGSGSVIFPDRANKFIRPDKALHLKRPAAVTVKDKICVLNVQSNRKNVSHGFLAKIFTALDEYNIIVDLISTSQMHVSMALSPDVTEESLRKALIDLEKLGTVIKNNTK
;
A
#
# COMPACT_ATOMS: atom_id res chain seq x y z
N MET A 1 -17.56 13.05 -5.93
CA MET A 1 -18.33 14.15 -5.29
C MET A 1 -17.77 14.50 -3.92
N GLY A 2 -17.48 13.51 -3.05
CA GLY A 2 -16.89 13.74 -1.72
C GLY A 2 -15.61 14.59 -1.71
N GLU A 3 -14.58 14.21 -2.47
CA GLU A 3 -13.30 14.96 -2.51
C GLU A 3 -13.46 16.41 -2.97
N ARG A 4 -14.37 16.68 -3.91
CA ARG A 4 -14.61 18.05 -4.38
C ARG A 4 -15.13 18.94 -3.25
N LEU A 5 -16.04 18.42 -2.43
CA LEU A 5 -16.58 19.17 -1.30
C LEU A 5 -15.52 19.38 -0.22
N SER A 6 -14.77 18.33 0.14
CA SER A 6 -13.71 18.46 1.16
C SER A 6 -12.61 19.44 0.72
N CYS A 7 -12.12 19.34 -0.52
CA CYS A 7 -11.12 20.26 -1.05
C CYS A 7 -11.64 21.70 -1.15
N THR A 8 -12.93 21.89 -1.47
CA THR A 8 -13.55 23.24 -1.48
C THR A 8 -13.54 23.86 -0.08
N ILE A 9 -13.90 23.08 0.94
CA ILE A 9 -13.88 23.54 2.34
C ILE A 9 -12.46 23.88 2.77
N ILE A 10 -11.48 23.02 2.48
CA ILE A 10 -10.06 23.27 2.83
C ILE A 10 -9.53 24.53 2.14
N ALA A 11 -9.78 24.72 0.85
CA ALA A 11 -9.36 25.94 0.14
C ALA A 11 -10.01 27.19 0.74
N ALA A 12 -11.29 27.13 1.13
CA ALA A 12 -11.96 28.25 1.80
C ALA A 12 -11.33 28.56 3.17
N VAL A 13 -11.03 27.52 3.98
CA VAL A 13 -10.38 27.67 5.29
C VAL A 13 -8.97 28.26 5.16
N LEU A 14 -8.20 27.88 4.14
CA LEU A 14 -6.89 28.46 3.88
C LEU A 14 -7.00 29.95 3.57
N LYS A 15 -7.95 30.34 2.70
CA LYS A 15 -8.21 31.75 2.37
C LYS A 15 -8.65 32.57 3.58
N ASP A 16 -9.54 32.03 4.40
CA ASP A 16 -9.99 32.67 5.64
C ASP A 16 -8.82 32.93 6.61
N ARG A 17 -7.80 32.06 6.60
CA ARG A 17 -6.56 32.22 7.37
C ARG A 17 -5.49 33.07 6.68
N GLY A 18 -5.81 33.75 5.57
CA GLY A 18 -4.89 34.61 4.83
C GLY A 18 -3.88 33.86 3.96
N ILE A 19 -4.07 32.56 3.73
CA ILE A 19 -3.25 31.77 2.81
C ILE A 19 -3.94 31.75 1.45
N ASP A 20 -3.33 32.39 0.46
CA ASP A 20 -3.88 32.36 -0.90
C ASP A 20 -3.80 30.93 -1.45
N SER A 21 -4.95 30.40 -1.84
CA SER A 21 -5.09 29.01 -2.26
C SER A 21 -6.04 28.86 -3.44
N GLN A 22 -5.85 27.80 -4.20
CA GLN A 22 -6.65 27.50 -5.38
C GLN A 22 -7.13 26.07 -5.35
N LEU A 23 -8.45 25.87 -5.44
CA LEU A 23 -9.03 24.55 -5.69
C LEU A 23 -8.70 24.10 -7.11
N VAL A 24 -8.14 22.89 -7.24
CA VAL A 24 -7.83 22.26 -8.51
C VAL A 24 -8.57 20.92 -8.58
N VAL A 25 -9.43 20.78 -9.59
CA VAL A 25 -10.17 19.55 -9.84
C VAL A 25 -9.46 18.75 -10.94
N LEU A 26 -8.98 17.55 -10.60
CA LEU A 26 -8.08 16.77 -11.47
C LEU A 26 -8.80 15.80 -12.43
N ASN A 27 -10.13 15.73 -12.40
CA ASN A 27 -10.92 14.69 -13.08
C ASN A 27 -10.67 14.53 -14.60
N ASN A 28 -10.10 15.54 -15.26
CA ASN A 28 -9.91 15.58 -16.72
C ASN A 28 -8.46 15.89 -17.14
N ILE A 29 -7.44 15.57 -16.33
CA ILE A 29 -6.04 15.91 -16.68
C ILE A 29 -5.39 14.94 -17.68
N ILE A 30 -5.98 13.75 -17.85
CA ILE A 30 -5.51 12.70 -18.77
C ILE A 30 -6.22 12.90 -20.12
N HIS A 31 -5.47 13.33 -21.14
CA HIS A 31 -6.00 13.56 -22.50
C HIS A 31 -5.54 12.53 -23.53
N ARG A 32 -4.74 11.56 -23.10
CA ARG A 32 -4.18 10.51 -23.93
C ARG A 32 -4.81 9.18 -23.55
N GLU A 33 -5.14 8.37 -24.54
CA GLU A 33 -5.56 6.99 -24.32
C GLU A 33 -4.35 6.10 -24.04
N PHE A 34 -4.49 5.23 -23.05
CA PHE A 34 -3.49 4.24 -22.67
C PHE A 34 -4.10 2.85 -22.74
N THR A 35 -3.41 1.90 -23.34
CA THR A 35 -3.85 0.49 -23.36
C THR A 35 -3.37 -0.27 -22.12
N THR A 36 -2.27 0.17 -21.53
CA THR A 36 -1.59 -0.44 -20.38
C THR A 36 -1.14 0.65 -19.41
N LEU A 37 -1.15 0.32 -18.11
CA LEU A 37 -0.69 1.23 -17.05
C LEU A 37 0.73 0.87 -16.63
N ASP A 38 1.67 1.11 -17.53
CA ASP A 38 3.10 0.96 -17.26
C ASP A 38 3.70 2.28 -16.74
N GLN A 39 5.03 2.32 -16.54
CA GLN A 39 5.67 3.53 -16.03
C GLN A 39 5.44 4.76 -16.92
N SER A 40 5.35 4.60 -18.24
CA SER A 40 5.17 5.74 -19.14
C SER A 40 3.85 6.47 -18.89
N PHE A 41 2.82 5.76 -18.44
CA PHE A 41 1.56 6.33 -17.99
C PHE A 41 1.76 7.16 -16.72
N TYR A 42 2.42 6.61 -15.69
CA TYR A 42 2.63 7.31 -14.42
C TYR A 42 3.52 8.55 -14.57
N ASP A 43 4.56 8.46 -15.40
CA ASP A 43 5.43 9.60 -15.73
C ASP A 43 4.63 10.70 -16.46
N TYR A 44 3.72 10.33 -17.37
CA TYR A 44 2.81 11.27 -18.02
C TYR A 44 1.88 11.95 -17.01
N VAL A 45 1.26 11.20 -16.10
CA VAL A 45 0.38 11.77 -15.07
C VAL A 45 1.16 12.71 -14.15
N ALA A 46 2.36 12.35 -13.73
CA ALA A 46 3.23 13.20 -12.92
C ALA A 46 3.54 14.54 -13.61
N GLU A 47 3.87 14.53 -14.90
CA GLU A 47 4.11 15.75 -15.68
C GLU A 47 2.83 16.59 -15.83
N ARG A 48 1.66 15.97 -16.03
CA ARG A 48 0.37 16.70 -16.09
C ARG A 48 0.03 17.34 -14.74
N LEU A 49 0.24 16.62 -13.63
CA LEU A 49 0.04 17.14 -12.28
C LEU A 49 0.94 18.35 -12.03
N LYS A 50 2.22 18.26 -12.40
CA LYS A 50 3.16 19.37 -12.32
C LYS A 50 2.65 20.61 -13.09
N GLN A 51 2.26 20.45 -14.36
CA GLN A 51 1.75 21.57 -15.16
C GLN A 51 0.55 22.27 -14.52
N VAL A 52 -0.42 21.48 -14.04
CA VAL A 52 -1.62 22.01 -13.39
C VAL A 52 -1.29 22.72 -12.07
N ILE A 53 -0.27 22.25 -11.35
CA ILE A 53 0.22 22.90 -10.12
C ILE A 53 0.96 24.19 -10.46
N ASP A 54 1.83 24.19 -11.47
CA ASP A 54 2.57 25.36 -11.93
C ASP A 54 1.61 26.49 -12.39
N ASP A 55 0.47 26.13 -13.01
CA ASP A 55 -0.59 27.08 -13.41
C ASP A 55 -1.22 27.83 -12.21
N CYS A 56 -1.06 27.32 -10.99
CA CYS A 56 -1.53 28.02 -9.78
C CYS A 56 -0.64 29.20 -9.41
N GLY A 57 0.60 29.29 -9.93
CA GLY A 57 1.58 30.32 -9.57
C GLY A 57 1.97 30.23 -8.10
N ASP A 58 2.00 31.37 -7.40
CA ASP A 58 2.39 31.45 -5.98
C ASP A 58 1.30 30.98 -4.99
N ARG A 59 0.13 30.56 -5.51
CA ARG A 59 -1.01 30.11 -4.69
C ARG A 59 -0.82 28.68 -4.23
N VAL A 60 -1.28 28.36 -3.02
CA VAL A 60 -1.28 26.99 -2.51
C VAL A 60 -2.35 26.15 -3.24
N PRO A 61 -1.96 25.14 -4.04
CA PRO A 61 -2.92 24.31 -4.75
C PRO A 61 -3.58 23.30 -3.79
N VAL A 62 -4.91 23.20 -3.85
CA VAL A 62 -5.71 22.19 -3.14
C VAL A 62 -6.29 21.24 -4.17
N LEU A 63 -5.66 20.08 -4.31
CA LEU A 63 -5.98 19.10 -5.36
C LEU A 63 -7.05 18.12 -4.90
N THR A 64 -7.98 17.74 -5.78
CA THR A 64 -8.83 16.55 -5.58
C THR A 64 -8.05 15.28 -5.91
N GLY A 65 -8.07 14.25 -5.08
CA GLY A 65 -7.27 13.02 -5.29
C GLY A 65 -7.61 12.23 -6.57
N PHE A 66 -8.84 12.33 -7.06
CA PHE A 66 -9.27 11.67 -8.29
C PHE A 66 -8.86 12.44 -9.55
N PHE A 67 -8.00 11.85 -10.37
CA PHE A 67 -7.48 12.44 -11.61
C PHE A 67 -8.04 11.84 -12.91
N GLY A 68 -9.20 11.19 -12.82
CA GLY A 68 -9.96 10.72 -13.99
C GLY A 68 -10.08 9.21 -14.11
N ASN A 69 -10.93 8.78 -15.05
CA ASN A 69 -11.08 7.37 -15.35
C ASN A 69 -9.89 6.89 -16.19
N VAL A 70 -9.14 5.96 -15.62
CA VAL A 70 -7.99 5.34 -16.26
C VAL A 70 -8.38 3.93 -16.73
N PRO A 71 -7.99 3.50 -17.94
CA PRO A 71 -8.20 2.13 -18.41
C PRO A 71 -7.58 1.10 -17.46
N GLY A 72 -8.13 -0.12 -17.42
CA GLY A 72 -7.59 -1.17 -16.53
C GLY A 72 -8.03 -1.05 -15.07
N SER A 73 -9.08 -0.27 -14.78
CA SER A 73 -9.73 -0.29 -13.47
C SER A 73 -8.79 0.08 -12.31
N LEU A 74 -7.84 0.99 -12.53
CA LEU A 74 -6.85 1.45 -11.56
C LEU A 74 -7.48 1.82 -10.21
N LEU A 75 -8.64 2.48 -10.25
CA LEU A 75 -9.39 2.85 -9.06
C LEU A 75 -9.88 1.63 -8.27
N ASN A 76 -10.29 0.54 -8.94
CA ASN A 76 -10.65 -0.70 -8.24
C ASN A 76 -9.41 -1.51 -7.82
N SER A 77 -8.29 -1.38 -8.53
CA SER A 77 -7.03 -2.07 -8.20
C SER A 77 -6.39 -1.47 -6.94
N ILE A 78 -6.33 -0.14 -6.84
CA ILE A 78 -5.70 0.57 -5.71
C ILE A 78 -6.69 0.86 -4.58
N GLY A 79 -7.97 1.06 -4.91
CA GLY A 79 -9.03 1.33 -3.94
C GLY A 79 -8.72 2.52 -3.03
N ARG A 80 -8.60 2.25 -1.71
CA ARG A 80 -8.42 3.27 -0.66
C ARG A 80 -7.07 4.01 -0.71
N GLY A 81 -6.11 3.56 -1.52
CA GLY A 81 -4.80 4.21 -1.68
C GLY A 81 -4.72 5.25 -2.83
N TYR A 82 -5.82 5.51 -3.54
CA TYR A 82 -5.76 6.31 -4.78
C TYR A 82 -5.34 7.76 -4.53
N THR A 83 -5.82 8.38 -3.46
CA THR A 83 -5.43 9.75 -3.09
C THR A 83 -3.95 9.82 -2.69
N ASP A 84 -3.43 8.77 -2.02
CA ASP A 84 -2.00 8.67 -1.70
C ASP A 84 -1.18 8.56 -3.00
N LEU A 85 -1.66 7.80 -4.00
CA LEU A 85 -1.04 7.73 -5.33
C LEU A 85 -1.03 9.10 -6.03
N CYS A 86 -2.13 9.85 -5.99
CA CYS A 86 -2.18 11.20 -6.56
C CYS A 86 -1.13 12.13 -5.93
N ALA A 87 -1.00 12.10 -4.59
CA ALA A 87 0.00 12.87 -3.87
C ALA A 87 1.43 12.45 -4.24
N ALA A 88 1.66 11.14 -4.35
CA ALA A 88 2.93 10.58 -4.81
C ALA A 88 3.32 11.05 -6.21
N LEU A 89 2.43 10.93 -7.19
CA LEU A 89 2.69 11.33 -8.57
C LEU A 89 2.91 12.85 -8.69
N ALA A 90 2.16 13.65 -7.94
CA ALA A 90 2.38 15.10 -7.88
C ALA A 90 3.78 15.42 -7.35
N ALA A 91 4.21 14.75 -6.29
CA ALA A 91 5.54 14.94 -5.73
C ALA A 91 6.67 14.50 -6.66
N VAL A 92 6.48 13.39 -7.39
CA VAL A 92 7.43 12.95 -8.43
C VAL A 92 7.53 13.99 -9.54
N GLY A 93 6.41 14.51 -10.03
CA GLY A 93 6.38 15.55 -11.07
C GLY A 93 7.06 16.84 -10.63
N LEU A 94 6.81 17.28 -9.40
CA LEU A 94 7.40 18.47 -8.80
C LEU A 94 8.85 18.27 -8.32
N ARG A 95 9.34 17.03 -8.27
CA ARG A 95 10.61 16.66 -7.62
C ARG A 95 10.68 17.18 -6.18
N SER A 96 9.61 16.95 -5.43
CA SER A 96 9.47 17.43 -4.05
C SER A 96 10.55 16.86 -3.13
N GLN A 97 10.87 17.61 -2.07
CA GLN A 97 11.85 17.19 -1.07
C GLN A 97 11.32 16.06 -0.16
N GLU A 98 10.00 16.01 0.06
CA GLU A 98 9.33 14.93 0.79
C GLU A 98 7.84 14.87 0.40
N VAL A 99 7.22 13.71 0.62
CA VAL A 99 5.76 13.53 0.59
C VAL A 99 5.27 13.30 2.01
N GLN A 100 4.30 14.09 2.47
CA GLN A 100 3.67 13.87 3.77
C GLN A 100 2.31 13.20 3.61
N ILE A 101 2.14 12.06 4.26
CA ILE A 101 0.88 11.32 4.33
C ILE A 101 0.33 11.47 5.74
N TRP A 102 -0.82 12.11 5.85
CA TRP A 102 -1.47 12.43 7.11
C TRP A 102 -2.59 11.42 7.40
N LYS A 103 -2.48 10.69 8.52
CA LYS A 103 -3.39 9.62 8.95
C LYS A 103 -3.79 9.83 10.42
N GLU A 104 -4.61 8.94 10.96
CA GLU A 104 -5.04 8.92 12.38
C GLU A 104 -4.05 8.14 13.28
N VAL A 105 -2.77 8.11 12.90
CA VAL A 105 -1.70 7.41 13.63
C VAL A 105 -0.42 8.24 13.62
N ASP A 106 0.37 8.17 14.70
CA ASP A 106 1.66 8.87 14.82
C ASP A 106 2.73 8.37 13.85
N GLY A 107 2.52 7.22 13.21
CA GLY A 107 3.44 6.63 12.26
C GLY A 107 3.51 5.11 12.45
N ILE A 108 4.67 4.54 12.14
CA ILE A 108 4.93 3.10 12.22
C ILE A 108 5.56 2.81 13.59
N PHE A 109 5.02 1.81 14.29
CA PHE A 109 5.49 1.40 15.62
C PHE A 109 6.20 0.05 15.59
N THR A 110 7.03 -0.21 16.61
CA THR A 110 7.69 -1.51 16.80
C THR A 110 6.71 -2.68 17.02
N ALA A 111 5.48 -2.40 17.43
CA ALA A 111 4.37 -3.33 17.57
C ALA A 111 3.06 -2.53 17.62
N ASP A 112 1.91 -3.19 17.48
CA ASP A 112 0.61 -2.51 17.67
C ASP A 112 0.52 -1.91 19.10
N PRO A 113 0.47 -0.58 19.25
CA PRO A 113 0.43 0.07 20.57
C PRO A 113 -0.85 -0.24 21.35
N ARG A 114 -1.92 -0.68 20.68
CA ARG A 114 -3.18 -1.12 21.32
C ARG A 114 -3.00 -2.46 22.02
N LYS A 115 -2.09 -3.31 21.53
CA LYS A 115 -1.77 -4.63 22.10
C LYS A 115 -0.55 -4.58 23.02
N VAL A 116 0.46 -3.78 22.68
CA VAL A 116 1.75 -3.70 23.38
C VAL A 116 2.00 -2.27 23.86
N LYS A 117 1.76 -2.00 25.15
CA LYS A 117 1.93 -0.66 25.74
C LYS A 117 3.34 -0.09 25.65
N THR A 118 4.35 -0.96 25.53
CA THR A 118 5.76 -0.58 25.38
C THR A 118 6.18 -0.36 23.93
N ALA A 119 5.24 -0.39 22.98
CA ALA A 119 5.52 -0.11 21.57
C ALA A 119 6.07 1.31 21.42
N ARG A 120 7.07 1.46 20.55
CA ARG A 120 7.72 2.75 20.30
C ARG A 120 7.57 3.13 18.84
N LEU A 121 7.45 4.42 18.58
CA LEU A 121 7.46 4.96 17.23
C LEU A 121 8.84 4.71 16.59
N LEU A 122 8.83 4.20 15.37
CA LEU A 122 10.03 4.07 14.54
C LEU A 122 10.25 5.39 13.79
N PRO A 123 11.30 6.16 14.09
CA PRO A 123 11.52 7.45 13.45
C PRO A 123 11.91 7.31 11.98
N VAL A 124 12.59 6.22 11.64
CA VAL A 124 13.07 5.90 10.29
C VAL A 124 12.81 4.43 10.01
N VAL A 125 12.30 4.14 8.81
CA VAL A 125 11.97 2.79 8.33
C VAL A 125 12.48 2.66 6.89
N THR A 126 12.97 1.50 6.49
CA THR A 126 13.32 1.26 5.08
C THR A 126 12.05 1.02 4.24
N PRO A 127 12.11 1.21 2.90
CA PRO A 127 10.96 0.90 2.04
C PRO A 127 10.55 -0.57 2.13
N GLU A 128 11.53 -1.47 2.23
CA GLU A 128 11.31 -2.93 2.39
C GLU A 128 10.58 -3.23 3.70
N GLU A 129 11.04 -2.67 4.83
CA GLU A 129 10.38 -2.84 6.13
C GLU A 129 8.95 -2.26 6.10
N ALA A 130 8.77 -1.08 5.53
CA ALA A 130 7.47 -0.43 5.45
C ALA A 130 6.47 -1.22 4.57
N ALA A 131 6.94 -1.78 3.46
CA ALA A 131 6.11 -2.60 2.57
C ALA A 131 5.60 -3.87 3.27
N GLU A 132 6.50 -4.59 3.95
CA GLU A 132 6.15 -5.80 4.71
C GLU A 132 5.19 -5.49 5.86
N LEU A 133 5.45 -4.42 6.62
CA LEU A 133 4.57 -4.02 7.73
C LEU A 133 3.19 -3.58 7.25
N THR A 134 3.12 -2.91 6.10
CA THR A 134 1.84 -2.53 5.49
C THR A 134 1.06 -3.76 5.06
N TYR A 135 1.72 -4.71 4.40
CA TYR A 135 1.08 -5.93 3.90
C TYR A 135 0.45 -6.77 5.02
N TYR A 136 1.11 -6.88 6.17
CA TYR A 136 0.65 -7.71 7.29
C TYR A 136 -0.18 -7.00 8.36
N GLY A 137 -0.73 -5.80 8.08
CA GLY A 137 -1.80 -5.23 8.90
C GLY A 137 -1.58 -3.81 9.45
N SER A 138 -0.55 -3.10 9.01
CA SER A 138 -0.39 -1.66 9.29
C SER A 138 -0.64 -0.85 8.02
N GLU A 139 -1.88 -0.85 7.49
CA GLU A 139 -2.25 -0.07 6.30
C GLU A 139 -1.97 1.44 6.50
N VAL A 140 -0.76 1.85 6.18
CA VAL A 140 -0.28 3.23 6.34
C VAL A 140 -0.13 3.90 4.97
N ILE A 141 0.31 3.14 3.96
CA ILE A 141 0.44 3.60 2.58
C ILE A 141 0.38 2.41 1.62
N HIS A 142 -0.30 2.54 0.49
CA HIS A 142 -0.37 1.47 -0.50
C HIS A 142 1.02 1.15 -1.09
N PRO A 143 1.45 -0.13 -1.19
CA PRO A 143 2.80 -0.49 -1.66
C PRO A 143 3.16 0.12 -3.03
N PHE A 144 2.23 0.05 -3.98
CA PHE A 144 2.40 0.67 -5.30
C PHE A 144 2.63 2.20 -5.24
N THR A 145 1.98 2.90 -4.31
CA THR A 145 2.20 4.33 -4.11
C THR A 145 3.62 4.59 -3.60
N MET A 146 4.06 3.79 -2.63
CA MET A 146 5.40 3.87 -2.08
C MET A 146 6.46 3.67 -3.17
N GLU A 147 6.27 2.67 -4.04
CA GLU A 147 7.18 2.36 -5.15
C GLU A 147 7.45 3.56 -6.07
N GLN A 148 6.39 4.31 -6.44
CA GLN A 148 6.53 5.49 -7.32
C GLN A 148 7.41 6.59 -6.70
N VAL A 149 7.24 6.86 -5.40
CA VAL A 149 7.97 7.92 -4.69
C VAL A 149 9.41 7.50 -4.39
N ILE A 150 9.61 6.25 -3.97
CA ILE A 150 10.93 5.71 -3.65
C ILE A 150 11.81 5.60 -4.90
N ARG A 151 11.24 5.27 -6.06
CA ARG A 151 11.95 5.28 -7.35
C ARG A 151 12.48 6.66 -7.71
N ALA A 152 11.76 7.72 -7.33
CA ALA A 152 12.18 9.10 -7.52
C ALA A 152 13.12 9.62 -6.41
N GLU A 153 13.53 8.74 -5.48
CA GLU A 153 14.38 9.07 -4.33
C GLU A 153 13.78 10.13 -3.39
N ILE A 154 12.45 10.22 -3.34
CA ILE A 154 11.74 11.14 -2.47
C ILE A 154 11.36 10.40 -1.16
N PRO A 155 11.65 10.95 0.03
CA PRO A 155 11.23 10.36 1.29
C PRO A 155 9.73 10.56 1.55
N ILE A 156 9.12 9.58 2.21
CA ILE A 156 7.71 9.63 2.63
C ILE A 156 7.65 9.79 4.14
N ARG A 157 6.93 10.79 4.63
CA ARG A 157 6.70 11.02 6.05
C ARG A 157 5.25 10.73 6.42
N ILE A 158 5.05 9.85 7.39
CA ILE A 158 3.74 9.55 7.95
C ILE A 158 3.52 10.44 9.16
N LYS A 159 2.42 11.19 9.18
CA LYS A 159 2.06 12.14 10.25
C LYS A 159 0.65 11.89 10.77
N ASN A 160 0.40 12.32 12.02
CA ASN A 160 -0.90 12.23 12.65
C ASN A 160 -1.69 13.53 12.52
N VAL A 161 -2.93 13.46 12.01
CA VAL A 161 -3.85 14.61 11.97
C VAL A 161 -4.27 15.07 13.37
N GLU A 162 -4.35 14.16 14.34
CA GLU A 162 -4.72 14.47 15.74
C GLU A 162 -3.52 14.99 16.55
N ASN A 163 -2.29 14.71 16.11
CA ASN A 163 -1.06 15.12 16.76
C ASN A 163 -0.07 15.74 15.76
N PRO A 164 -0.37 16.95 15.24
CA PRO A 164 0.37 17.54 14.10
C PRO A 164 1.80 17.97 14.42
N SER A 165 2.12 18.20 15.70
CA SER A 165 3.46 18.49 16.19
C SER A 165 4.35 17.25 16.32
N GLY A 166 3.77 16.05 16.22
CA GLY A 166 4.52 14.79 16.20
C GLY A 166 5.48 14.69 15.03
N SER A 167 6.65 14.09 15.27
CA SER A 167 7.72 13.94 14.26
C SER A 167 7.36 12.98 13.13
N GLY A 168 6.44 12.04 13.40
CA GLY A 168 6.09 11.01 12.45
C GLY A 168 7.13 9.89 12.33
N SER A 169 6.90 9.02 11.35
CA SER A 169 7.88 8.07 10.82
C SER A 169 8.28 8.47 9.41
N VAL A 170 9.56 8.36 9.06
CA VAL A 170 10.05 8.63 7.71
C VAL A 170 10.51 7.34 7.04
N ILE A 171 9.94 7.06 5.87
CA ILE A 171 10.38 6.01 4.97
C ILE A 171 11.43 6.63 4.04
N PHE A 172 12.70 6.25 4.24
CA PHE A 172 13.82 6.82 3.49
C PHE A 172 14.25 5.89 2.35
N PRO A 173 14.35 6.36 1.09
CA PRO A 173 14.85 5.57 -0.03
C PRO A 173 16.25 5.03 0.24
N ASP A 174 16.54 3.80 -0.18
CA ASP A 174 17.84 3.14 0.04
C ASP A 174 19.04 3.82 -0.62
N ARG A 175 18.78 4.57 -1.68
CA ARG A 175 19.80 5.32 -2.43
C ARG A 175 19.87 6.81 -2.09
N ALA A 176 18.93 7.32 -1.30
CA ALA A 176 18.96 8.71 -0.86
C ALA A 176 20.22 8.96 -0.03
N ASN A 177 20.95 10.02 -0.40
CA ASN A 177 22.28 10.40 0.07
C ASN A 177 22.57 10.01 1.53
N LYS A 178 23.66 9.26 1.78
CA LYS A 178 24.11 8.86 3.12
C LYS A 178 24.26 10.03 4.10
N PHE A 179 24.46 11.25 3.59
CA PHE A 179 24.58 12.49 4.38
C PHE A 179 23.27 12.96 5.04
N ILE A 180 22.10 12.50 4.58
CA ILE A 180 20.78 12.86 5.15
C ILE A 180 20.26 11.74 6.06
N ARG A 181 20.80 10.53 5.94
CA ARG A 181 20.47 9.44 6.86
C ARG A 181 21.05 9.79 8.23
N PRO A 182 20.25 9.81 9.32
CA PRO A 182 20.81 9.97 10.64
C PRO A 182 21.77 8.80 10.90
N ASP A 183 23.06 9.11 11.08
CA ASP A 183 24.22 8.19 11.15
C ASP A 183 24.09 7.04 12.17
N LYS A 184 23.05 7.06 13.03
CA LYS A 184 22.78 6.06 14.06
C LYS A 184 21.74 5.00 13.70
N ALA A 185 21.06 5.11 12.57
CA ALA A 185 20.09 4.11 12.10
C ALA A 185 20.74 2.92 11.37
N LEU A 186 22.08 2.92 11.29
CA LEU A 186 22.83 1.96 10.50
C LEU A 186 23.10 0.65 11.28
N HIS A 187 22.52 -0.44 10.78
CA HIS A 187 23.06 -1.80 10.88
C HIS A 187 23.08 -2.52 12.24
N LEU A 188 21.92 -2.70 12.86
CA LEU A 188 21.70 -3.94 13.59
C LEU A 188 20.60 -4.70 12.85
N LYS A 189 20.93 -5.88 12.29
CA LYS A 189 19.98 -6.87 11.76
C LYS A 189 19.10 -7.38 12.90
N ARG A 190 18.24 -6.52 13.42
CA ARG A 190 17.28 -6.81 14.48
C ARG A 190 15.90 -6.62 13.88
N PRO A 191 14.89 -7.36 14.34
CA PRO A 191 13.51 -7.10 13.96
C PRO A 191 13.16 -5.64 14.25
N ALA A 192 12.76 -4.89 13.22
CA ALA A 192 12.36 -3.49 13.35
C ALA A 192 10.99 -3.37 14.03
N ALA A 193 10.05 -4.22 13.65
CA ALA A 193 8.73 -4.29 14.23
C ALA A 193 8.15 -5.72 14.17
N VAL A 194 7.10 -5.94 14.96
CA VAL A 194 6.32 -7.18 15.00
C VAL A 194 4.85 -6.84 14.77
N THR A 195 4.28 -7.44 13.73
CA THR A 195 2.85 -7.36 13.41
C THR A 195 2.17 -8.68 13.74
N VAL A 196 0.86 -8.62 14.03
CA VAL A 196 0.04 -9.79 14.28
C VAL A 196 -1.24 -9.66 13.46
N LYS A 197 -1.46 -10.63 12.59
CA LYS A 197 -2.70 -10.80 11.84
C LYS A 197 -3.52 -11.91 12.49
N ASP A 198 -4.68 -11.55 13.02
CA ASP A 198 -5.59 -12.48 13.69
C ASP A 198 -6.52 -13.17 12.67
N LYS A 199 -7.22 -14.24 13.09
CA LYS A 199 -8.25 -14.94 12.31
C LYS A 199 -7.76 -15.50 10.96
N ILE A 200 -6.58 -16.08 10.95
CA ILE A 200 -6.02 -16.72 9.76
C ILE A 200 -6.60 -18.14 9.63
N CYS A 201 -6.95 -18.54 8.42
CA CYS A 201 -7.28 -19.94 8.12
C CYS A 201 -6.04 -20.66 7.59
N VAL A 202 -5.62 -21.75 8.23
CA VAL A 202 -4.51 -22.57 7.75
C VAL A 202 -5.04 -23.78 6.99
N LEU A 203 -4.70 -23.86 5.72
CA LEU A 203 -5.02 -24.98 4.84
C LEU A 203 -3.80 -25.86 4.64
N ASN A 204 -3.93 -27.16 4.87
CA ASN A 204 -2.89 -28.14 4.56
C ASN A 204 -3.37 -29.08 3.46
N VAL A 205 -2.63 -29.15 2.35
CA VAL A 205 -2.87 -30.09 1.25
C VAL A 205 -1.74 -31.11 1.22
N GLN A 206 -2.08 -32.37 1.43
CA GLN A 206 -1.15 -33.49 1.33
C GLN A 206 -1.31 -34.18 -0.03
N SER A 207 -0.23 -34.23 -0.80
CA SER A 207 -0.22 -34.88 -2.12
C SER A 207 -0.49 -36.38 -2.00
N ASN A 208 -1.43 -36.87 -2.82
CA ASN A 208 -1.56 -38.29 -3.08
C ASN A 208 -0.46 -38.69 -4.08
N ARG A 209 0.50 -39.53 -3.68
CA ARG A 209 1.68 -39.96 -4.48
C ARG A 209 1.40 -40.56 -5.88
N LYS A 210 0.13 -40.62 -6.30
CA LYS A 210 -0.34 -41.10 -7.61
C LYS A 210 -0.23 -40.05 -8.72
N ASN A 211 -0.19 -38.76 -8.39
CA ASN A 211 0.00 -37.68 -9.36
C ASN A 211 1.48 -37.25 -9.38
N VAL A 212 2.01 -37.06 -10.59
CA VAL A 212 3.39 -36.62 -10.81
C VAL A 212 3.66 -35.33 -10.03
N SER A 213 4.82 -35.23 -9.38
CA SER A 213 5.22 -34.06 -8.58
C SER A 213 5.23 -32.74 -9.36
N HIS A 214 5.34 -32.81 -10.70
CA HIS A 214 5.22 -31.65 -11.57
C HIS A 214 3.76 -31.16 -11.64
N GLY A 215 3.55 -29.85 -11.48
CA GLY A 215 2.24 -29.23 -11.61
C GLY A 215 1.30 -29.38 -10.42
N PHE A 216 1.69 -30.07 -9.33
CA PHE A 216 0.88 -30.14 -8.11
C PHE A 216 0.61 -28.74 -7.51
N LEU A 217 1.67 -27.96 -7.32
CA LEU A 217 1.55 -26.57 -6.85
C LEU A 217 0.74 -25.71 -7.82
N ALA A 218 0.98 -25.85 -9.13
CA ALA A 218 0.23 -25.11 -10.14
C ALA A 218 -1.28 -25.37 -10.04
N LYS A 219 -1.69 -26.64 -9.94
CA LYS A 219 -3.10 -27.02 -9.78
C LYS A 219 -3.72 -26.49 -8.49
N ILE A 220 -2.97 -26.48 -7.38
CA ILE A 220 -3.44 -25.88 -6.13
C ILE A 220 -3.73 -24.39 -6.33
N PHE A 221 -2.77 -23.64 -6.87
CA PHE A 221 -2.93 -22.20 -7.03
C PHE A 221 -3.97 -21.85 -8.09
N THR A 222 -4.10 -22.63 -9.18
CA THR A 222 -5.19 -22.46 -10.14
C THR A 222 -6.56 -22.67 -9.50
N ALA A 223 -6.73 -23.72 -8.68
CA ALA A 223 -7.99 -23.96 -7.99
C ALA A 223 -8.33 -22.83 -7.00
N LEU A 224 -7.35 -22.25 -6.32
CA LEU A 224 -7.58 -21.10 -5.43
C LEU A 224 -7.90 -19.81 -6.20
N ASP A 225 -7.22 -19.58 -7.33
CA ASP A 225 -7.41 -18.42 -8.20
C ASP A 225 -8.82 -18.38 -8.82
N GLU A 226 -9.37 -19.53 -9.23
CA GLU A 226 -10.76 -19.65 -9.73
C GLU A 226 -11.81 -19.07 -8.77
N TYR A 227 -11.52 -19.08 -7.46
CA TYR A 227 -12.41 -18.56 -6.42
C TYR A 227 -11.92 -17.24 -5.80
N ASN A 228 -10.91 -16.60 -6.40
CA ASN A 228 -10.26 -15.36 -5.92
C ASN A 228 -9.76 -15.47 -4.47
N ILE A 229 -9.19 -16.62 -4.10
CA ILE A 229 -8.65 -16.84 -2.76
C ILE A 229 -7.18 -16.41 -2.73
N ILE A 230 -6.89 -15.38 -1.95
CA ILE A 230 -5.53 -14.86 -1.75
C ILE A 230 -4.83 -15.68 -0.65
N VAL A 231 -3.62 -16.15 -0.95
CA VAL A 231 -2.76 -16.87 -0.01
C VAL A 231 -1.67 -15.94 0.50
N ASP A 232 -1.55 -15.80 1.82
CA ASP A 232 -0.58 -14.89 2.45
C ASP A 232 0.78 -15.55 2.65
N LEU A 233 0.80 -16.78 3.18
CA LEU A 233 2.03 -17.53 3.47
C LEU A 233 1.92 -18.93 2.92
N ILE A 234 3.02 -19.42 2.33
CA ILE A 234 3.14 -20.76 1.79
C ILE A 234 4.34 -21.42 2.45
N SER A 235 4.14 -22.62 2.97
CA SER A 235 5.20 -23.51 3.43
C SER A 235 5.05 -24.87 2.75
N THR A 236 6.12 -25.33 2.12
CA THR A 236 6.10 -26.59 1.37
C THR A 236 7.09 -27.58 1.96
N SER A 237 6.69 -28.85 2.01
CA SER A 237 7.58 -30.00 2.18
C SER A 237 7.49 -30.88 0.93
N GLN A 238 8.18 -32.03 0.95
CA GLN A 238 8.13 -32.99 -0.16
C GLN A 238 6.71 -33.48 -0.49
N MET A 239 5.83 -33.55 0.51
CA MET A 239 4.50 -34.14 0.39
C MET A 239 3.35 -33.23 0.84
N HIS A 240 3.64 -32.11 1.48
CA HIS A 240 2.62 -31.22 2.07
C HIS A 240 2.83 -29.79 1.63
N VAL A 241 1.72 -29.09 1.42
CA VAL A 241 1.66 -27.66 1.19
C VAL A 241 0.74 -27.05 2.24
N SER A 242 1.31 -26.23 3.10
CA SER A 242 0.61 -25.48 4.15
C SER A 242 0.46 -24.04 3.69
N MET A 243 -0.77 -23.51 3.73
CA MET A 243 -1.11 -22.18 3.26
C MET A 243 -1.88 -21.43 4.33
N ALA A 244 -1.49 -20.19 4.60
CA ALA A 244 -2.26 -19.26 5.42
C ALA A 244 -3.14 -18.41 4.50
N LEU A 245 -4.45 -18.35 4.78
CA LEU A 245 -5.44 -17.59 4.03
C LEU A 245 -5.93 -16.39 4.84
N SER A 246 -6.17 -15.27 4.15
CA SER A 246 -6.72 -14.04 4.77
C SER A 246 -8.15 -14.28 5.31
N PRO A 247 -8.57 -13.61 6.40
CA PRO A 247 -9.95 -13.70 6.92
C PRO A 247 -11.03 -13.22 5.94
N ASP A 248 -10.66 -12.48 4.89
CA ASP A 248 -11.60 -11.90 3.92
C ASP A 248 -12.18 -12.92 2.94
N VAL A 249 -11.70 -14.17 2.99
CA VAL A 249 -12.21 -15.25 2.16
C VAL A 249 -13.62 -15.65 2.61
N THR A 250 -14.58 -15.61 1.67
CA THR A 250 -15.94 -16.07 1.97
C THR A 250 -15.96 -17.58 2.20
N GLU A 251 -16.73 -18.03 3.19
CA GLU A 251 -16.88 -19.47 3.47
C GLU A 251 -17.44 -20.25 2.26
N GLU A 252 -18.22 -19.61 1.40
CA GLU A 252 -18.71 -20.24 0.17
C GLU A 252 -17.59 -20.50 -0.85
N SER A 253 -16.76 -19.48 -1.15
CA SER A 253 -15.60 -19.64 -2.04
C SER A 253 -14.64 -20.67 -1.49
N LEU A 254 -14.37 -20.63 -0.19
CA LEU A 254 -13.48 -21.60 0.46
C LEU A 254 -14.03 -23.03 0.35
N ARG A 255 -15.33 -23.24 0.57
CA ARG A 255 -15.94 -24.57 0.45
C ARG A 255 -15.82 -25.13 -0.97
N LYS A 256 -16.00 -24.30 -2.00
CA LYS A 256 -15.84 -24.73 -3.40
C LYS A 256 -14.39 -25.08 -3.70
N ALA A 257 -13.44 -24.24 -3.27
CA ALA A 257 -12.02 -24.51 -3.41
C ALA A 257 -11.58 -25.81 -2.71
N LEU A 258 -12.10 -26.10 -1.51
CA LEU A 258 -11.82 -27.35 -0.79
C LEU A 258 -12.18 -28.58 -1.62
N ILE A 259 -13.34 -28.58 -2.28
CA ILE A 259 -13.81 -29.70 -3.12
C ILE A 259 -12.83 -29.95 -4.28
N ASP A 260 -12.30 -28.89 -4.89
CA ASP A 260 -11.34 -29.03 -5.99
C ASP A 260 -9.96 -29.46 -5.51
N LEU A 261 -9.53 -28.98 -4.34
CA LEU A 261 -8.27 -29.38 -3.72
C LEU A 261 -8.28 -30.83 -3.23
N GLU A 262 -9.44 -31.36 -2.79
CA GLU A 262 -9.60 -32.77 -2.42
C GLU A 262 -9.36 -33.75 -3.59
N LYS A 263 -9.55 -33.29 -4.84
CA LYS A 263 -9.20 -34.08 -6.03
C LYS A 263 -7.67 -34.26 -6.16
N LEU A 264 -6.90 -33.32 -5.62
CA LEU A 264 -5.44 -33.29 -5.70
C LEU A 264 -4.77 -34.04 -4.55
N GLY A 265 -5.47 -34.24 -3.43
CA GLY A 265 -4.90 -34.83 -2.23
C GLY A 265 -5.79 -34.72 -1.00
N THR A 266 -5.26 -35.07 0.17
CA THR A 266 -5.98 -34.93 1.43
C THR A 266 -5.87 -33.50 1.93
N VAL A 267 -6.99 -32.85 2.24
CA VAL A 267 -7.04 -31.45 2.69
C VAL A 267 -7.44 -31.39 4.16
N ILE A 268 -6.72 -30.58 4.96
CA ILE A 268 -7.02 -30.32 6.38
C ILE A 268 -7.12 -28.81 6.59
N LYS A 269 -8.29 -28.34 7.06
CA LYS A 269 -8.54 -26.94 7.44
C LYS A 269 -8.39 -26.79 8.95
N ASN A 270 -7.50 -25.90 9.38
CA ASN A 270 -7.33 -25.49 10.77
C ASN A 270 -7.63 -23.99 10.89
N ASN A 271 -8.63 -23.64 11.70
CA ASN A 271 -8.87 -22.23 12.03
C ASN A 271 -8.07 -21.89 13.30
N THR A 272 -7.19 -20.90 13.23
CA THR A 272 -6.61 -20.34 14.45
C THR A 272 -7.65 -19.43 15.11
N LYS A 273 -7.87 -19.65 16.41
CA LYS A 273 -8.78 -18.82 17.23
C LYS A 273 -8.21 -17.43 17.43
#